data_AF-A0A2M8NER0-F1
#
_entry.id   AF-A0A2M8NER0-F1
#
_cell.length_a   1.000
_cell.length_b   1.000
_cell.length_c   1.000
_cell.angle_alpha   90.00
_cell.angle_beta   90.00
_cell.angle_gamma   90.00
#
_symmetry.space_group_name_H-M   'P 1'
#
loop_
_entity.id
_entity.type
_entity.pdbx_description
1 polymer ?
#
loop_
_entity_poly.entity_id
_entity_poly.type
_entity_poly.pdbx_seq_one_letter_code
_entity_poly.pdbx_strand_id
1 'polypeptide(L)'
;FLHQGITFTVYGRSEGTERIFPFDLLPRIITAGEWATIERGLKQRITALNLFLQDIYHEQHILKDKIVPPELIFTSQHFRREMRGLRVRRERYVSVCGTDLIRLPSGEFVVLEDN
;
A
#
# COMPACT_ATOMS: atom_id res chain seq x y z
N PHE A 1 20.61 0.05 -20.93
CA PHE A 1 19.15 0.00 -20.79
C PHE A 1 18.51 -1.11 -21.62
N LEU A 2 18.43 -1.04 -22.97
CA LEU A 2 17.83 -2.14 -23.78
C LEU A 2 18.53 -3.50 -23.66
N HIS A 3 19.82 -3.52 -23.34
CA HIS A 3 20.62 -4.76 -23.19
C HIS A 3 20.83 -5.20 -21.74
N GLN A 4 20.11 -4.64 -20.77
CA GLN A 4 20.30 -4.92 -19.33
C GLN A 4 19.32 -5.95 -18.75
N GLY A 5 18.52 -6.63 -19.59
CA GLY A 5 17.76 -7.80 -19.14
C GLY A 5 16.62 -7.53 -18.16
N ILE A 6 16.02 -6.33 -18.17
CA ILE A 6 14.75 -6.10 -17.47
C ILE A 6 13.63 -6.68 -18.34
N THR A 7 13.40 -7.97 -18.18
CA THR A 7 12.36 -8.74 -18.88
C THR A 7 11.28 -9.16 -17.89
N PHE A 8 10.04 -9.26 -18.36
CA PHE A 8 8.93 -9.83 -17.60
C PHE A 8 8.36 -11.05 -18.32
N THR A 9 8.00 -12.08 -17.57
CA THR A 9 7.39 -13.29 -18.12
C THR A 9 5.92 -13.03 -18.42
N VAL A 10 5.54 -13.14 -19.70
CA VAL A 10 4.13 -13.09 -20.10
C VAL A 10 3.49 -14.45 -19.85
N TYR A 11 2.72 -14.59 -18.78
CA TYR A 11 1.90 -15.78 -18.56
C TYR A 11 0.69 -15.74 -19.50
N GLY A 12 0.60 -16.68 -20.46
CA GLY A 12 -0.57 -16.80 -21.34
C GLY A 12 -0.34 -17.45 -22.70
N ARG A 13 0.90 -17.69 -23.14
CA ARG A 13 1.21 -18.53 -24.30
C ARG A 13 2.27 -19.54 -23.94
N SER A 14 2.17 -20.74 -24.51
CA SER A 14 3.07 -21.89 -24.36
C SER A 14 4.53 -21.64 -24.81
N GLU A 15 4.86 -20.42 -25.21
CA GLU A 15 6.20 -19.97 -25.54
C GLU A 15 6.56 -18.84 -24.57
N GLY A 16 7.46 -19.13 -23.63
CA GLY A 16 8.05 -18.17 -22.69
C GLY A 16 8.82 -17.07 -23.40
N THR A 17 8.11 -16.18 -24.08
CA THR A 17 8.68 -15.10 -24.86
C THR A 17 8.88 -13.92 -23.92
N GLU A 18 10.12 -13.73 -23.47
CA GLU A 18 10.52 -12.55 -22.70
C GLU A 18 10.21 -11.28 -23.51
N ARG A 19 9.43 -10.37 -22.92
CA ARG A 19 9.20 -9.04 -23.48
C ARG A 19 10.01 -8.00 -22.71
N ILE A 20 10.54 -7.03 -23.46
CA ILE A 20 11.22 -5.87 -22.90
C ILE A 20 10.17 -5.04 -22.15
N PHE A 21 10.49 -4.68 -20.91
CA PHE A 21 9.64 -3.79 -20.11
C PHE A 21 9.48 -2.43 -20.80
N PRO A 22 8.24 -1.97 -21.07
CA PRO A 22 8.03 -0.63 -21.63
C PRO A 22 8.54 0.40 -20.62
N PHE A 23 9.53 1.19 -21.03
CA PHE A 23 10.25 2.12 -20.18
C PHE A 23 10.23 3.52 -20.82
N ASP A 24 9.94 4.54 -20.01
CA ASP A 24 10.10 5.94 -20.40
C ASP A 24 11.51 6.42 -20.05
N LEU A 25 12.22 6.98 -21.04
CA LEU A 25 13.56 7.52 -20.85
C LEU A 25 13.57 8.79 -19.99
N LEU A 26 12.45 9.51 -19.92
CA LEU A 26 12.33 10.75 -19.19
C LEU A 26 11.78 10.49 -17.79
N PRO A 27 12.57 10.74 -16.73
CA PRO A 27 12.10 10.52 -15.37
C PRO A 27 11.06 11.56 -14.99
N ARG A 28 10.12 11.15 -14.13
CA ARG A 28 9.25 12.09 -13.43
C ARG A 28 10.07 12.78 -12.34
N ILE A 29 10.36 14.07 -12.52
CA ILE A 29 11.09 14.86 -11.53
C ILE A 29 10.18 15.11 -10.32
N ILE A 30 10.70 14.80 -9.13
CA ILE A 30 10.12 15.13 -7.83
C ILE A 30 11.15 15.96 -7.07
N THR A 31 10.78 17.16 -6.65
CA THR A 31 11.68 18.04 -5.90
C THR A 31 11.90 17.54 -4.48
N ALA A 32 12.98 17.98 -3.83
CA ALA A 32 13.27 17.61 -2.45
C ALA A 32 12.14 18.00 -1.47
N GLY A 33 11.51 19.16 -1.67
CA GLY A 33 10.39 19.62 -0.83
C GLY A 33 9.12 18.79 -1.00
N GLU A 34 8.81 18.40 -2.24
CA GLU A 34 7.70 17.47 -2.52
C GLU A 34 7.97 16.11 -1.89
N TRP A 35 9.18 15.57 -2.08
CA TRP A 35 9.55 14.27 -1.52
C TRP A 35 9.53 14.27 0.02
N ALA A 36 10.03 15.31 0.68
CA ALA A 36 10.00 15.42 2.13
C ALA A 36 8.56 15.39 2.70
N THR A 37 7.60 15.93 1.96
CA THR A 37 6.18 15.89 2.32
C THR A 37 5.61 14.49 2.10
N ILE A 38 5.88 13.89 0.94
CA ILE A 38 5.45 12.53 0.59
C ILE A 38 5.99 11.51 1.60
N GLU A 39 7.29 11.50 1.85
CA GLU A 39 7.95 10.56 2.75
C GLU A 39 7.35 10.61 4.17
N ARG A 40 7.15 11.83 4.70
CA ARG A 40 6.51 12.02 6.01
C ARG A 40 5.07 11.50 6.02
N GLY A 41 4.29 11.81 4.99
CA GLY A 41 2.90 11.35 4.84
C GLY A 41 2.81 9.82 4.77
N LEU A 42 3.68 9.17 3.99
CA LEU A 42 3.72 7.71 3.86
C LEU A 42 4.11 7.04 5.18
N LYS A 43 5.10 7.56 5.91
CA LYS A 43 5.48 7.05 7.25
C LYS A 43 4.33 7.18 8.25
N GLN A 44 3.63 8.31 8.25
CA GLN A 44 2.45 8.51 9.08
C GLN A 44 1.35 7.50 8.72
N ARG A 45 1.05 7.36 7.42
CA ARG A 45 -0.02 6.49 6.92
C ARG A 45 0.22 5.02 7.24
N ILE A 46 1.40 4.48 6.95
CA ILE A 46 1.70 3.07 7.25
C ILE A 46 1.70 2.79 8.76
N THR A 47 2.05 3.79 9.57
CA THR A 47 1.95 3.69 11.05
C THR A 47 0.48 3.59 11.46
N ALA A 48 -0.38 4.46 10.94
CA ALA A 48 -1.81 4.45 11.21
C ALA A 48 -2.48 3.14 10.76
N LEU A 49 -2.14 2.63 9.56
CA LEU A 49 -2.66 1.35 9.06
C LEU A 49 -2.28 0.16 9.95
N ASN A 50 -1.02 0.11 10.43
CA ASN A 50 -0.59 -0.93 11.35
C ASN A 50 -1.35 -0.87 12.69
N LEU A 51 -1.49 0.33 13.26
CA LEU A 51 -2.23 0.54 14.51
C LEU A 51 -3.71 0.19 14.34
N PHE A 52 -4.31 0.57 13.21
CA PHE A 52 -5.68 0.23 12.87
C PHE A 52 -5.89 -1.29 12.82
N LEU A 53 -5.04 -2.03 12.10
CA LEU A 53 -5.15 -3.48 12.04
C LEU A 53 -4.93 -4.15 13.41
N GLN A 54 -3.98 -3.64 14.19
CA GLN A 54 -3.76 -4.10 15.56
C GLN A 54 -5.03 -3.93 16.40
N ASP A 55 -5.64 -2.75 16.37
CA ASP A 55 -6.86 -2.45 17.12
C ASP A 55 -8.04 -3.31 16.67
N ILE A 56 -8.29 -3.41 15.36
CA ILE A 56 -9.39 -4.22 14.79
C ILE A 56 -9.32 -5.69 15.21
N TYR A 57 -8.11 -6.27 15.26
CA TYR A 57 -7.91 -7.65 15.67
C TYR A 57 -7.79 -7.85 17.20
N HIS A 58 -7.78 -6.77 17.99
CA HIS A 58 -7.66 -6.81 19.45
C HIS A 58 -8.76 -6.02 20.16
N GLU A 59 -8.44 -4.85 20.69
CA GLU A 59 -9.30 -4.10 21.62
C GLU A 59 -10.45 -3.37 20.95
N GLN A 60 -10.40 -3.17 19.63
CA GLN A 60 -11.46 -2.58 18.82
C GLN A 60 -11.94 -1.22 19.34
N HIS A 61 -11.02 -0.39 19.84
CA HIS A 61 -11.30 0.96 20.32
C HIS A 61 -11.95 1.81 19.24
N ILE A 62 -11.45 1.79 18.00
CA ILE A 62 -11.99 2.59 16.89
C ILE A 62 -13.45 2.27 16.56
N LEU A 63 -13.87 1.03 16.83
CA LEU A 63 -15.25 0.56 16.67
C LEU A 63 -16.12 0.94 17.87
N LYS A 64 -15.61 0.75 19.10
CA LYS A 64 -16.28 1.12 20.35
C LYS A 64 -16.54 2.63 20.42
N ASP A 65 -15.60 3.43 19.92
CA ASP A 65 -15.66 4.89 19.83
C ASP A 65 -16.51 5.38 18.65
N LYS A 66 -17.01 4.46 17.81
CA LYS A 66 -17.88 4.72 16.65
C LYS A 66 -17.24 5.62 15.58
N ILE A 67 -15.91 5.66 15.51
CA ILE A 67 -15.18 6.36 14.44
C ILE A 67 -15.29 5.58 13.13
N VAL A 68 -15.19 4.25 13.21
CA VAL A 68 -15.41 3.35 12.07
C VAL A 68 -16.63 2.46 12.36
N PRO A 69 -17.63 2.41 11.47
CA PRO A 69 -18.77 1.50 11.60
C PRO A 69 -18.32 0.03 11.57
N PRO A 70 -18.72 -0.81 12.56
CA PRO A 70 -18.33 -2.22 12.62
C PRO A 70 -18.70 -3.04 11.38
N GLU A 71 -19.80 -2.69 10.72
CA GLU A 71 -20.28 -3.35 9.51
C GLU A 71 -19.28 -3.25 8.35
N LEU A 72 -18.54 -2.15 8.21
CA LEU A 72 -17.50 -2.01 7.17
C LEU A 72 -16.36 -3.00 7.36
N ILE A 73 -16.13 -3.44 8.59
CA ILE A 73 -15.05 -4.37 8.93
C ILE A 73 -15.55 -5.81 8.86
N PHE A 74 -16.61 -6.15 9.60
CA PHE A 74 -17.01 -7.53 9.79
C PHE A 74 -17.73 -8.15 8.59
N THR A 75 -18.19 -7.33 7.63
CA THR A 75 -18.76 -7.81 6.36
C THR A 75 -17.72 -7.93 5.24
N SER A 76 -16.51 -7.40 5.44
CA SER A 76 -15.44 -7.46 4.44
C SER A 76 -14.97 -8.91 4.22
N GLN A 77 -14.89 -9.32 2.96
CA GLN A 77 -14.32 -10.63 2.57
C GLN A 77 -12.83 -10.78 2.94
N HIS A 78 -12.14 -9.67 3.19
CA HIS A 78 -10.72 -9.64 3.55
C HIS A 78 -10.49 -9.69 5.06
N PHE A 79 -11.53 -9.52 5.88
CA PHE A 79 -11.42 -9.67 7.33
C PHE A 79 -11.20 -11.15 7.70
N ARG A 80 -10.17 -11.42 8.49
CA ARG A 80 -9.81 -12.78 8.92
C ARG A 80 -10.08 -12.96 10.40
N ARG A 81 -11.14 -13.69 10.75
CA ARG A 81 -11.53 -13.96 12.15
C ARG A 81 -10.42 -14.69 12.92
N GLU A 82 -9.62 -15.47 12.20
CA GLU A 82 -8.48 -16.25 12.68
C GLU A 82 -7.36 -15.36 13.26
N MET A 83 -7.28 -14.10 12.83
CA MET A 83 -6.27 -13.15 13.30
C MET A 83 -6.64 -12.51 14.64
N ARG A 84 -7.87 -12.69 15.13
CA ARG A 84 -8.35 -12.04 16.36
C ARG A 84 -7.58 -12.56 17.58
N GLY A 85 -6.95 -11.63 18.31
CA GLY A 85 -6.11 -11.92 19.47
C GLY A 85 -4.74 -12.52 19.13
N LEU A 86 -4.41 -12.69 17.84
CA LEU A 86 -3.10 -13.18 17.43
C LEU A 86 -2.07 -12.05 17.54
N ARG A 87 -1.03 -12.28 18.35
CA ARG A 87 0.13 -11.37 18.43
C ARG A 87 1.10 -11.64 17.29
N VAL A 88 1.12 -10.74 16.31
CA VAL A 88 2.10 -10.76 15.22
C VAL A 88 3.47 -10.23 15.69
N ARG A 89 4.54 -10.67 15.03
CA ARG A 89 5.92 -10.27 15.38
C ARG A 89 6.05 -8.74 15.34
N ARG A 90 6.58 -8.15 16.42
CA ARG A 90 6.80 -6.70 16.54
C ARG A 90 5.53 -5.84 16.34
N GLU A 91 4.34 -6.44 16.42
CA GLU A 91 3.06 -5.74 16.20
C GLU A 91 2.99 -5.08 14.81
N ARG A 92 3.64 -5.69 13.80
CA ARG A 92 3.62 -5.24 12.41
C ARG A 92 2.76 -6.16 11.57
N TYR A 93 1.60 -5.65 11.16
CA TYR A 93 0.68 -6.31 10.23
C TYR A 93 1.06 -6.04 8.78
N VAL A 94 1.40 -4.78 8.48
CA VAL A 94 1.85 -4.35 7.16
C VAL A 94 3.37 -4.15 7.22
N SER A 95 4.11 -5.20 6.80
CA SER A 95 5.58 -5.18 6.79
C SER A 95 6.15 -4.53 5.52
N VAL A 96 5.41 -4.59 4.42
CA VAL A 96 5.69 -3.93 3.15
C VAL A 96 4.38 -3.29 2.72
N CYS A 97 4.44 -2.06 2.23
CA CYS A 97 3.28 -1.35 1.70
C CYS A 97 3.67 -0.64 0.41
N GLY A 98 2.83 -0.76 -0.61
CA GLY A 98 2.88 0.06 -1.81
C GLY A 98 1.71 1.05 -1.78
N THR A 99 1.97 2.33 -1.59
CA THR A 99 0.94 3.37 -1.69
C THR A 99 1.00 4.03 -3.05
N ASP A 100 -0.09 3.94 -3.80
CA ASP A 100 -0.22 4.57 -5.10
C ASP A 100 -0.63 6.04 -4.93
N LEU A 101 0.18 6.93 -5.49
CA LEU A 101 0.00 8.37 -5.40
C LEU A 101 -0.32 8.96 -6.77
N ILE A 102 -1.30 9.87 -6.80
CA ILE A 102 -1.57 10.71 -7.96
C ILE A 102 -1.23 12.16 -7.64
N ARG A 103 -0.68 12.88 -8.63
CA ARG A 103 -0.49 14.33 -8.53
C ARG A 103 -1.66 15.02 -9.23
N LEU A 104 -2.42 15.81 -8.49
CA LEU A 104 -3.54 16.60 -9.01
C LEU A 104 -3.04 17.78 -9.85
N PRO A 105 -3.91 18.42 -10.65
CA PRO A 105 -3.57 19.64 -11.38
C PRO A 105 -3.12 20.81 -10.47
N SER A 106 -3.55 20.82 -9.20
CA SER A 106 -3.09 21.75 -8.17
C SER A 106 -1.60 21.57 -7.79
N GLY A 107 -1.00 20.44 -8.17
CA GLY A 107 0.34 20.04 -7.75
C GLY A 107 0.36 19.19 -6.48
N GLU A 108 -0.78 19.06 -5.79
CA GLU A 108 -0.91 18.25 -4.58
C GLU A 108 -0.84 16.76 -4.89
N PHE A 109 -0.27 16.00 -3.96
CA PHE A 109 -0.25 14.54 -4.02
C PHE A 109 -1.35 13.97 -3.13
N VAL A 110 -2.13 13.05 -3.68
CA VAL A 110 -3.17 12.32 -2.94
C VAL A 110 -3.00 10.82 -3.11
N VAL A 111 -3.41 10.07 -2.09
CA VAL A 111 -3.40 8.61 -2.12
C VAL A 111 -4.60 8.12 -2.91
N LEU A 112 -4.33 7.24 -3.87
CA LEU A 112 -5.35 6.51 -4.62
C LEU A 112 -5.67 5.17 -3.95
N GLU A 113 -4.63 4.41 -3.59
CA GLU A 113 -4.74 3.05 -3.06
C GLU A 113 -3.54 2.69 -2.16
N ASP A 114 -3.74 1.74 -1.24
CA ASP A 114 -2.68 1.10 -0.45
C ASP A 114 -2.70 -0.42 -0.72
N ASN A 115 -1.52 -0.98 -0.96
CA ASN A 115 -1.28 -2.40 -1.26
C ASN A 115 -0.38 -3.04 -0.20
#